data_AF-A0A1V5V6A5-F1
#
_entry.id   AF-A0A1V5V6A5-F1
#
_cell.length_a   1.000
_cell.length_b   1.000
_cell.length_c   1.000
_cell.angle_alpha   90.00
_cell.angle_beta   90.00
_cell.angle_gamma   90.00
#
_symmetry.space_group_name_H-M   'P 1'
#
loop_
_entity.id
_entity.type
_entity.pdbx_description
1 polymer ?
#
loop_
_entity_poly.entity_id
_entity_poly.type
_entity_poly.pdbx_seq_one_letter_code
_entity_poly.pdbx_strand_id
1 'polypeptide(L)'
;MPSVSIDAGVLAVPPVDCEIEEAHRYVDTISDWSRLLNEPWVSIYMSERSSETLIKEGLFPLHDQLEELFTAHGIEEFAVNGVVRVVNTLLQMTPSFETYYRMQEVLTRLEDVTTNPDLLQLCASMGFQTELARCIILIAILRKHCTEPILDHSLIIRSAPRQIVNVTALIHDIQHERDDLTEIPSPPNYFEGDVLVCDDFHGLIQCLDASAILLSAVDDVGLEAAIRVALYKSRIARSQEPNWDDTRGLIIGHSFRETLRECCVDQADSFAAKVLRSIIDTLEGLNMRATHRLRTGQGANDPQRTRGLDNAWRRDIDYEYHLHYWQCEDGNIELGSVVVHKDMTIPE
;
A
#
# COMPACT_ATOMS: atom_id res chain seq x y z
N MET A 1 -6.70 -5.25 -4.32
CA MET A 1 -6.64 -3.96 -3.61
C MET A 1 -5.67 -4.10 -2.45
N PRO A 2 -4.75 -3.14 -2.25
CA PRO A 2 -3.85 -3.10 -1.12
C PRO A 2 -4.55 -3.23 0.23
N SER A 3 -3.85 -3.82 1.18
CA SER A 3 -4.34 -3.96 2.54
C SER A 3 -3.23 -3.78 3.56
N VAL A 4 -3.58 -3.31 4.75
CA VAL A 4 -2.64 -3.12 5.85
C VAL A 4 -3.24 -3.66 7.14
N SER A 5 -2.40 -4.20 8.01
CA SER A 5 -2.73 -4.41 9.42
C SER A 5 -1.90 -3.46 10.27
N ILE A 6 -2.49 -2.86 11.30
CA ILE A 6 -1.74 -2.04 12.25
C ILE A 6 -1.49 -2.85 13.52
N ASP A 7 -0.23 -2.99 13.91
CA ASP A 7 0.16 -3.62 15.16
C ASP A 7 -0.33 -2.81 16.37
N ALA A 8 -0.74 -3.51 17.44
CA ALA A 8 -1.24 -2.87 18.65
C ALA A 8 -0.19 -1.94 19.30
N GLY A 9 1.10 -2.25 19.16
CA GLY A 9 2.19 -1.43 19.64
C GLY A 9 2.30 -0.06 18.95
N VAL A 10 1.71 0.13 17.76
CA VAL A 10 1.61 1.44 17.11
C VAL A 10 0.67 2.37 17.87
N LEU A 11 -0.39 1.81 18.47
CA LEU A 11 -1.43 2.57 19.18
C LEU A 11 -1.04 2.90 20.62
N ALA A 12 -0.14 2.12 21.21
CA ALA A 12 0.36 2.30 22.56
C ALA A 12 1.07 3.66 22.73
N VAL A 13 0.60 4.48 23.67
CA VAL A 13 1.19 5.77 24.00
C VAL A 13 2.64 5.57 24.46
N PRO A 14 3.62 6.34 23.95
CA PRO A 14 5.00 6.25 24.41
C PRO A 14 5.11 6.71 25.88
N PRO A 15 6.17 6.29 26.61
CA PRO A 15 6.46 6.80 27.95
C PRO A 15 6.59 8.33 27.96
N VAL A 16 6.20 8.96 29.07
CA VAL A 16 6.22 10.43 29.24
C VAL A 16 7.66 10.98 29.27
N ASP A 17 8.64 10.15 29.58
CA ASP A 17 10.06 10.47 29.59
C ASP A 17 10.76 10.19 28.25
N CYS A 18 10.00 9.95 27.17
CA CYS A 18 10.56 9.79 25.83
C CYS A 18 11.14 11.10 25.28
N GLU A 19 11.86 11.02 24.15
CA GLU A 19 12.36 12.22 23.48
C GLU A 19 11.20 12.97 22.81
N ILE A 20 11.29 14.31 22.73
CA ILE A 20 10.23 15.14 22.14
C ILE A 20 9.91 14.71 20.70
N GLU A 21 10.91 14.33 19.92
CA GLU A 21 10.73 13.84 18.55
C GLU A 21 10.00 12.48 18.50
N GLU A 22 10.05 11.66 19.55
CA GLU A 22 9.27 10.42 19.63
C GLU A 22 7.80 10.73 19.92
N ALA A 23 7.52 11.67 20.84
CA ALA A 23 6.16 12.09 21.15
C ALA A 23 5.45 12.71 19.95
N HIS A 24 6.08 13.65 19.23
CA HIS A 24 5.47 14.22 18.01
C HIS A 24 5.27 13.18 16.91
N ARG A 25 6.27 12.30 16.69
CA ARG A 25 6.15 11.23 15.68
C ARG A 25 4.98 10.30 15.97
N TYR A 26 4.77 9.92 17.24
CA TYR A 26 3.60 9.12 17.61
C TYR A 26 2.29 9.79 17.16
N VAL A 27 2.14 11.08 17.44
CA VAL A 27 0.90 11.81 17.08
C VAL A 27 0.76 11.97 15.56
N ASP A 28 1.85 12.29 14.86
CA ASP A 28 1.88 12.38 13.40
C ASP A 28 1.50 11.04 12.76
N THR A 29 2.07 9.94 13.24
CA THR A 29 1.77 8.58 12.79
C THR A 29 0.28 8.25 12.95
N ILE A 30 -0.33 8.52 14.11
CA ILE A 30 -1.78 8.31 14.31
C ILE A 30 -2.61 9.21 13.39
N SER A 31 -2.18 10.45 13.18
CA SER A 31 -2.85 11.38 12.26
C SER A 31 -2.80 10.90 10.81
N ASP A 32 -1.65 10.39 10.35
CA ASP A 32 -1.51 9.84 9.00
C ASP A 32 -2.40 8.60 8.80
N TRP A 33 -2.50 7.73 9.81
CA TRP A 33 -3.45 6.61 9.76
C TRP A 33 -4.91 7.06 9.74
N SER A 34 -5.23 8.16 10.41
CA SER A 34 -6.56 8.77 10.30
C SER A 34 -6.90 9.21 8.88
N ARG A 35 -5.91 9.61 8.07
CA ARG A 35 -6.14 9.99 6.67
C ARG A 35 -6.47 8.75 5.85
N LEU A 36 -5.68 7.68 6.00
CA LEU A 36 -5.89 6.42 5.31
C LEU A 36 -7.25 5.78 5.59
N LEU A 37 -7.85 5.99 6.77
CA LEU A 37 -9.17 5.45 7.09
C LEU A 37 -10.29 5.88 6.12
N ASN A 38 -10.11 7.01 5.42
CA ASN A 38 -11.09 7.52 4.47
C ASN A 38 -10.70 7.23 3.01
N GLU A 39 -9.58 6.55 2.78
CA GLU A 39 -9.04 6.28 1.46
C GLU A 39 -9.64 4.99 0.88
N PRO A 40 -10.32 5.03 -0.28
CA PRO A 40 -11.01 3.86 -0.82
C PRO A 40 -10.08 2.83 -1.45
N TRP A 41 -8.79 3.16 -1.64
CA TRP A 41 -7.82 2.30 -2.33
C TRP A 41 -7.06 1.36 -1.39
N VAL A 42 -7.23 1.48 -0.07
CA VAL A 42 -6.56 0.66 0.93
C VAL A 42 -7.56 0.14 1.96
N SER A 43 -7.46 -1.15 2.29
CA SER A 43 -8.17 -1.70 3.45
C SER A 43 -7.27 -1.71 4.67
N ILE A 44 -7.77 -1.19 5.80
CA ILE A 44 -7.08 -1.23 7.09
C ILE A 44 -7.72 -2.29 7.97
N TYR A 45 -6.90 -3.09 8.62
CA TYR A 45 -7.31 -4.12 9.56
C TYR A 45 -6.59 -3.92 10.91
N MET A 46 -7.25 -4.34 11.97
CA MET A 46 -6.65 -4.55 13.28
C MET A 46 -6.78 -6.03 13.63
N SER A 47 -5.85 -6.55 14.43
CA SER A 47 -6.10 -7.82 15.10
C SER A 47 -7.25 -7.66 16.11
N GLU A 48 -8.11 -8.66 16.21
CA GLU A 48 -9.11 -8.76 17.28
C GLU A 48 -8.52 -8.74 18.70
N ARG A 49 -7.23 -9.10 18.86
CA ARG A 49 -6.52 -9.08 20.15
C ARG A 49 -5.91 -7.74 20.51
N SER A 50 -5.86 -6.79 19.58
CA SER A 50 -5.19 -5.50 19.77
C SER A 50 -5.70 -4.76 21.02
N SER A 51 -7.03 -4.70 21.17
CA SER A 51 -7.68 -4.08 22.32
C SER A 51 -7.35 -4.80 23.63
N GLU A 52 -7.37 -6.14 23.63
CA GLU A 52 -7.08 -6.94 24.82
C GLU A 52 -5.62 -6.76 25.26
N THR A 53 -4.68 -6.76 24.30
CA THR A 53 -3.25 -6.53 24.55
C THR A 53 -3.02 -5.16 25.19
N LEU A 54 -3.59 -4.10 24.61
CA LEU A 54 -3.46 -2.74 25.17
C LEU A 54 -4.03 -2.62 26.59
N ILE A 55 -5.18 -3.25 26.86
CA ILE A 55 -5.79 -3.26 28.21
C ILE A 55 -4.92 -4.01 29.21
N LYS A 56 -4.39 -5.19 28.84
CA LYS A 56 -3.53 -6.00 29.73
C LYS A 56 -2.25 -5.27 30.12
N GLU A 57 -1.70 -4.48 29.20
CA GLU A 57 -0.51 -3.67 29.41
C GLU A 57 -0.81 -2.34 30.13
N GLY A 58 -2.08 -2.05 30.43
CA GLY A 58 -2.49 -0.82 31.09
C GLY A 58 -2.35 0.43 30.21
N LEU A 59 -2.31 0.27 28.88
CA LEU A 59 -2.13 1.33 27.88
C LEU A 59 -3.47 1.75 27.22
N PHE A 60 -4.58 1.24 27.76
CA PHE A 60 -5.93 1.61 27.34
C PHE A 60 -6.89 1.60 28.54
N PRO A 61 -7.78 2.61 28.69
CA PRO A 61 -7.97 3.79 27.82
C PRO A 61 -6.79 4.76 27.82
N LEU A 62 -6.52 5.37 26.66
CA LEU A 62 -5.31 6.18 26.40
C LEU A 62 -5.40 7.66 26.84
N HIS A 63 -6.57 8.14 27.28
CA HIS A 63 -6.81 9.57 27.50
C HIS A 63 -5.83 10.20 28.50
N ASP A 64 -5.73 9.63 29.70
CA ASP A 64 -4.90 10.20 30.77
C ASP A 64 -3.40 10.18 30.41
N GLN A 65 -2.94 9.11 29.76
CA GLN A 65 -1.56 8.97 29.29
C GLN A 65 -1.21 9.99 28.21
N LEU A 66 -2.15 10.27 27.30
CA LEU A 66 -1.96 11.30 26.27
C LEU A 66 -1.97 12.72 26.85
N GLU A 67 -2.85 13.01 27.81
CA GLU A 67 -2.84 14.32 28.49
C GLU A 67 -1.50 14.56 29.19
N GLU A 68 -0.97 13.54 29.86
CA GLU A 68 0.34 13.61 30.51
C GLU A 68 1.46 13.82 29.49
N LEU A 69 1.49 13.04 28.41
CA LEU A 69 2.47 13.16 27.32
C LEU A 69 2.42 14.54 26.67
N PHE A 70 1.23 15.04 26.30
CA PHE A 70 1.07 16.32 25.63
C PHE A 70 1.51 17.48 26.53
N THR A 71 1.17 17.41 27.82
CA THR A 71 1.58 18.41 28.80
C THR A 71 3.09 18.41 29.02
N ALA A 72 3.71 17.22 29.09
CA ALA A 72 5.15 17.08 29.31
C ALA A 72 5.98 17.59 28.12
N HIS A 73 5.52 17.36 26.89
CA HIS A 73 6.22 17.74 25.67
C HIS A 73 5.76 19.06 25.04
N GLY A 74 4.69 19.68 25.57
CA GLY A 74 4.16 20.94 25.05
C GLY A 74 3.51 20.81 23.66
N ILE A 75 2.83 19.68 23.41
CA ILE A 75 2.13 19.43 22.14
C ILE A 75 0.81 20.20 22.15
N GLU A 76 0.72 21.28 21.38
CA GLU A 76 -0.45 22.18 21.33
C GLU A 76 -1.20 22.11 19.98
N GLU A 77 -0.51 21.67 18.93
CA GLU A 77 -1.05 21.59 17.57
C GLU A 77 -2.06 20.45 17.37
N PHE A 78 -2.08 19.49 18.30
CA PHE A 78 -3.01 18.36 18.30
C PHE A 78 -3.93 18.39 19.52
N ALA A 79 -5.17 17.93 19.35
CA ALA A 79 -6.09 17.71 20.45
C ALA A 79 -6.04 16.24 20.89
N VAL A 80 -5.85 16.00 22.20
CA VAL A 80 -5.87 14.65 22.81
C VAL A 80 -7.12 13.86 22.37
N ASN A 81 -8.31 14.48 22.45
CA ASN A 81 -9.57 13.87 22.03
C ASN A 81 -9.59 13.47 20.54
N GLY A 82 -8.83 14.16 19.68
CA GLY A 82 -8.67 13.79 18.28
C GLY A 82 -7.96 12.45 18.14
N VAL A 83 -6.80 12.30 18.79
CA VAL A 83 -6.00 11.07 18.80
C VAL A 83 -6.79 9.91 19.41
N VAL A 84 -7.43 10.13 20.57
CA VAL A 84 -8.28 9.15 21.24
C VAL A 84 -9.40 8.65 20.32
N ARG A 85 -10.04 9.53 19.56
CA ARG A 85 -11.09 9.16 18.62
C ARG A 85 -10.56 8.26 17.50
N VAL A 86 -9.40 8.60 16.92
CA VAL A 86 -8.79 7.80 15.84
C VAL A 86 -8.44 6.41 16.33
N VAL A 87 -7.78 6.30 17.49
CA VAL A 87 -7.42 5.00 18.08
C VAL A 87 -8.65 4.15 18.37
N ASN A 88 -9.71 4.75 18.93
CA ASN A 88 -10.98 4.04 19.15
C ASN A 88 -11.62 3.58 17.84
N THR A 89 -11.61 4.40 16.80
CA THR A 89 -12.12 4.01 15.48
C THR A 89 -11.34 2.83 14.92
N LEU A 90 -10.01 2.84 15.01
CA LEU A 90 -9.14 1.72 14.59
C LEU A 90 -9.48 0.44 15.37
N LEU A 91 -9.52 0.49 16.70
CA LEU A 91 -9.82 -0.67 17.55
C LEU A 91 -11.23 -1.23 17.38
N GLN A 92 -12.17 -0.43 16.88
CA GLN A 92 -13.55 -0.84 16.59
C GLN A 92 -13.76 -1.28 15.14
N MET A 93 -12.70 -1.32 14.32
CA MET A 93 -12.82 -1.76 12.93
C MET A 93 -13.27 -3.21 12.83
N THR A 94 -14.28 -3.44 11.99
CA THR A 94 -14.78 -4.76 11.66
C THR A 94 -14.89 -4.91 10.14
N PRO A 95 -14.57 -6.09 9.58
CA PRO A 95 -14.03 -7.27 10.26
C PRO A 95 -12.58 -7.09 10.76
N SER A 96 -12.19 -7.86 11.77
CA SER A 96 -10.78 -7.98 12.18
C SER A 96 -9.95 -8.64 11.08
N PHE A 97 -8.62 -8.52 11.16
CA PHE A 97 -7.70 -9.24 10.28
C PHE A 97 -8.01 -10.74 10.26
N GLU A 98 -8.19 -11.35 11.43
CA GLU A 98 -8.45 -12.78 11.60
C GLU A 98 -9.76 -13.19 10.92
N THR A 99 -10.81 -12.40 11.13
CA THR A 99 -12.14 -12.64 10.56
C THR A 99 -12.11 -12.49 9.04
N TYR A 100 -11.47 -11.44 8.52
CA TYR A 100 -11.42 -11.16 7.09
C TYR A 100 -10.64 -12.23 6.33
N TYR A 101 -9.45 -12.59 6.81
CA TYR A 101 -8.59 -13.58 6.16
C TYR A 101 -8.90 -15.03 6.54
N ARG A 102 -9.88 -15.26 7.42
CA ARG A 102 -10.30 -16.58 7.92
C ARG A 102 -9.14 -17.36 8.58
N MET A 103 -8.26 -16.63 9.26
CA MET A 103 -7.08 -17.13 9.99
C MET A 103 -7.23 -16.76 11.47
N GLN A 104 -7.59 -17.71 12.32
CA GLN A 104 -8.01 -17.44 13.70
C GLN A 104 -6.83 -17.44 14.66
N GLU A 105 -6.00 -18.47 14.60
CA GLU A 105 -4.91 -18.64 15.57
C GLU A 105 -3.71 -19.36 14.96
N VAL A 106 -2.53 -19.03 15.46
CA VAL A 106 -1.31 -19.81 15.26
C VAL A 106 -0.66 -20.09 16.61
N LEU A 107 -0.53 -21.38 16.95
CA LEU A 107 0.11 -21.81 18.16
C LEU A 107 1.62 -21.96 17.92
N THR A 108 2.39 -21.08 18.53
CA THR A 108 3.85 -21.11 18.55
C THR A 108 4.35 -20.70 19.92
N ARG A 109 5.61 -21.05 20.24
CA ARG A 109 6.28 -20.53 21.43
C ARG A 109 7.19 -19.39 21.01
N LEU A 110 7.21 -18.31 21.80
CA LEU A 110 7.97 -17.12 21.43
C LEU A 110 9.48 -17.42 21.28
N GLU A 111 10.02 -18.34 22.08
CA GLU A 111 11.41 -18.79 21.96
C GLU A 111 11.74 -19.51 20.64
N ASP A 112 10.73 -20.03 19.94
CA ASP A 112 10.88 -20.73 18.67
C ASP A 112 10.64 -19.81 17.46
N VAL A 113 10.41 -18.50 17.69
CA VAL A 113 10.20 -17.49 16.65
C VAL A 113 11.42 -16.58 16.55
N THR A 114 11.93 -16.42 15.34
CA THR A 114 13.01 -15.49 15.03
C THR A 114 12.63 -14.60 13.85
N THR A 115 13.03 -13.33 13.90
CA THR A 115 12.82 -12.37 12.81
C THR A 115 14.14 -11.75 12.37
N ASN A 116 14.25 -11.42 11.09
CA ASN A 116 15.40 -10.73 10.54
C ASN A 116 14.96 -9.61 9.59
N PRO A 117 15.11 -8.32 9.98
CA PRO A 117 15.66 -7.83 11.25
C PRO A 117 14.84 -8.25 12.48
N ASP A 118 15.47 -8.27 13.67
CA ASP A 118 14.81 -8.69 14.91
C ASP A 118 13.83 -7.62 15.41
N LEU A 119 12.55 -7.79 15.05
CA LEU A 119 11.48 -6.90 15.42
C LEU A 119 10.98 -7.13 16.85
N LEU A 120 11.08 -8.36 17.34
CA LEU A 120 10.50 -8.73 18.64
C LEU A 120 11.24 -8.04 19.77
N GLN A 121 12.55 -7.83 19.63
CA GLN A 121 13.34 -7.05 20.60
C GLN A 121 12.98 -5.56 20.64
N LEU A 122 12.26 -5.04 19.64
CA LEU A 122 11.83 -3.63 19.61
C LEU A 122 10.54 -3.39 20.41
N CYS A 123 9.84 -4.44 20.80
CA CYS A 123 8.61 -4.33 21.58
C CYS A 123 8.89 -4.07 23.07
N ALA A 124 8.07 -3.20 23.68
CA ALA A 124 8.23 -2.79 25.07
C ALA A 124 7.91 -3.89 26.11
N SER A 125 7.06 -4.87 25.76
CA SER A 125 6.62 -5.93 26.68
C SER A 125 6.51 -7.29 25.98
N MET A 126 6.51 -8.38 26.76
CA MET A 126 6.25 -9.72 26.23
C MET A 126 4.86 -9.89 25.62
N GLY A 127 3.86 -9.13 26.09
CA GLY A 127 2.52 -9.13 25.52
C GLY A 127 2.53 -8.64 24.07
N PHE A 128 3.17 -7.51 23.81
CA PHE A 128 3.36 -6.99 22.45
C PHE A 128 4.25 -7.90 21.60
N GLN A 129 5.30 -8.50 22.16
CA GLN A 129 6.15 -9.45 21.42
C GLN A 129 5.36 -10.66 20.92
N THR A 130 4.54 -11.24 21.80
CA THR A 130 3.72 -12.40 21.48
C THR A 130 2.70 -12.07 20.39
N GLU A 131 2.04 -10.92 20.52
CA GLU A 131 1.03 -10.49 19.57
C GLU A 131 1.63 -10.13 18.20
N LEU A 132 2.75 -9.39 18.19
CA LEU A 132 3.46 -9.07 16.96
C LEU A 132 3.98 -10.33 16.26
N ALA A 133 4.58 -11.27 17.01
CA ALA A 133 5.03 -12.54 16.45
C ALA A 133 3.88 -13.31 15.79
N ARG A 134 2.71 -13.35 16.45
CA ARG A 134 1.50 -13.97 15.92
C ARG A 134 1.06 -13.31 14.62
N CYS A 135 0.93 -11.99 14.59
CA CYS A 135 0.58 -11.23 13.38
C CYS A 135 1.56 -11.48 12.23
N ILE A 136 2.87 -11.43 12.50
CA ILE A 136 3.91 -11.68 11.50
C ILE A 136 3.75 -13.08 10.91
N ILE A 137 3.57 -14.12 11.74
CA ILE A 137 3.45 -15.49 11.26
C ILE A 137 2.17 -15.68 10.43
N LEU A 138 1.03 -15.16 10.89
CA LEU A 138 -0.22 -15.25 10.14
C LEU A 138 -0.11 -14.58 8.76
N ILE A 139 0.48 -13.38 8.70
CA ILE A 139 0.69 -12.67 7.43
C ILE A 139 1.68 -13.44 6.55
N ALA A 140 2.77 -13.97 7.10
CA ALA A 140 3.74 -14.76 6.34
C ALA A 140 3.12 -16.05 5.77
N ILE A 141 2.23 -16.70 6.52
CA ILE A 141 1.46 -17.86 6.03
C ILE A 141 0.60 -17.46 4.83
N LEU A 142 -0.17 -16.36 4.94
CA LEU A 142 -1.01 -15.86 3.83
C LEU A 142 -0.21 -15.49 2.58
N ARG A 143 1.03 -15.04 2.75
CA ARG A 143 1.94 -14.65 1.68
C ARG A 143 2.60 -15.82 0.96
N LYS A 144 2.75 -16.98 1.60
CA LYS A 144 3.57 -18.08 1.06
C LYS A 144 2.85 -19.42 0.94
N HIS A 145 1.87 -19.67 1.80
CA HIS A 145 1.20 -20.96 1.92
C HIS A 145 -0.27 -20.94 1.49
N CYS A 146 -0.72 -19.92 0.78
CA CYS A 146 -2.01 -19.92 0.08
C CYS A 146 -1.82 -20.26 -1.40
N THR A 147 -2.81 -20.95 -2.00
CA THR A 147 -2.83 -21.21 -3.44
C THR A 147 -2.87 -19.91 -4.24
N GLU A 148 -3.56 -18.91 -3.71
CA GLU A 148 -3.51 -17.51 -4.14
C GLU A 148 -2.85 -16.66 -3.05
N PRO A 149 -1.53 -16.43 -3.13
CA PRO A 149 -0.81 -15.65 -2.14
C PRO A 149 -1.30 -14.20 -2.01
N ILE A 150 -1.39 -13.71 -0.77
CA ILE A 150 -1.74 -12.31 -0.49
C ILE A 150 -0.45 -11.47 -0.43
N LEU A 151 -0.01 -10.97 -1.58
CA LEU A 151 1.28 -10.28 -1.71
C LEU A 151 1.23 -8.78 -1.35
N ASP A 152 0.03 -8.16 -1.42
CA ASP A 152 -0.18 -6.73 -1.21
C ASP A 152 -0.70 -6.39 0.20
N HIS A 153 -0.32 -7.21 1.20
CA HIS A 153 -0.62 -6.95 2.60
C HIS A 153 0.65 -6.52 3.36
N SER A 154 0.58 -5.36 4.00
CA SER A 154 1.68 -4.81 4.82
C SER A 154 1.30 -4.74 6.30
N LEU A 155 2.27 -4.92 7.18
CA LEU A 155 2.11 -4.75 8.63
C LEU A 155 2.73 -3.42 9.05
N ILE A 156 1.92 -2.54 9.62
CA ILE A 156 2.38 -1.28 10.19
C ILE A 156 2.86 -1.55 11.61
N ILE A 157 4.10 -1.19 11.89
CA ILE A 157 4.75 -1.31 13.20
C ILE A 157 5.31 0.04 13.64
N ARG A 158 5.63 0.19 14.93
CA ARG A 158 6.11 1.46 15.48
C ARG A 158 7.41 1.97 14.84
N SER A 159 8.30 1.06 14.48
CA SER A 159 9.58 1.38 13.85
C SER A 159 9.99 0.22 12.94
N ALA A 160 10.15 0.50 11.65
CA ALA A 160 10.45 -0.49 10.63
C ALA A 160 11.91 -0.36 10.16
N PRO A 161 12.85 -1.18 10.69
CA PRO A 161 14.27 -1.09 10.30
C PRO A 161 14.51 -1.47 8.82
N ARG A 162 13.63 -2.27 8.23
CA ARG A 162 13.61 -2.65 6.80
C ARG A 162 12.18 -2.92 6.36
N GLN A 163 11.91 -2.80 5.07
CA GLN A 163 10.59 -3.08 4.49
C GLN A 163 10.23 -4.56 4.44
N ILE A 164 11.21 -5.45 4.38
CA ILE A 164 10.99 -6.90 4.35
C ILE A 164 11.62 -7.50 5.60
N VAL A 165 10.80 -8.24 6.33
CA VAL A 165 11.22 -8.98 7.53
C VAL A 165 11.03 -10.45 7.24
N ASN A 166 12.11 -11.21 7.36
CA ASN A 166 12.05 -12.66 7.26
C ASN A 166 11.69 -13.23 8.63
N VAL A 167 10.83 -14.24 8.66
CA VAL A 167 10.41 -14.93 9.88
C VAL A 167 10.72 -16.41 9.76
N THR A 168 11.23 -16.99 10.84
CA THR A 168 11.40 -18.42 11.00
C THR A 168 10.75 -18.85 12.30
N ALA A 169 9.88 -19.86 12.27
CA ALA A 169 9.09 -20.29 13.43
C ALA A 169 8.84 -21.81 13.47
N LEU A 170 8.72 -22.38 14.68
CA LEU A 170 8.05 -23.68 14.86
C LEU A 170 6.56 -23.47 15.09
N ILE A 171 5.74 -23.97 14.16
CA ILE A 171 4.29 -23.84 14.25
C ILE A 171 3.69 -25.16 14.73
N HIS A 172 3.12 -25.17 15.94
CA HIS A 172 2.55 -26.36 16.54
C HIS A 172 1.14 -26.67 16.04
N ASP A 173 0.34 -25.63 15.84
CA ASP A 173 -1.05 -25.75 15.38
C ASP A 173 -1.49 -24.45 14.70
N ILE A 174 -2.44 -24.53 13.79
CA ILE A 174 -3.06 -23.38 13.13
C ILE A 174 -4.55 -23.61 13.06
N GLN A 175 -5.31 -22.63 13.56
CA GLN A 175 -6.76 -22.62 13.45
C GLN A 175 -7.16 -21.69 12.29
N HIS A 176 -7.79 -22.24 11.27
CA HIS A 176 -8.26 -21.49 10.10
C HIS A 176 -9.52 -22.11 9.51
N GLU A 177 -10.23 -21.33 8.70
CA GLU A 177 -11.34 -21.82 7.88
C GLU A 177 -11.01 -21.78 6.38
N ARG A 178 -9.79 -21.40 6.02
CA ARG A 178 -9.34 -21.30 4.63
C ARG A 178 -9.33 -22.65 3.92
N ASP A 179 -9.82 -22.66 2.68
CA ASP A 179 -9.86 -23.85 1.81
C ASP A 179 -8.67 -23.93 0.83
N ASP A 180 -7.88 -22.86 0.76
CA ASP A 180 -6.77 -22.67 -0.19
C ASP A 180 -5.38 -22.80 0.46
N LEU A 181 -5.33 -23.16 1.74
CA LEU A 181 -4.09 -23.31 2.49
C LEU A 181 -3.35 -24.58 2.07
N THR A 182 -2.09 -24.42 1.69
CA THR A 182 -1.16 -25.50 1.34
C THR A 182 -0.49 -26.07 2.60
N GLU A 183 0.27 -27.16 2.45
CA GLU A 183 0.98 -27.78 3.56
C GLU A 183 1.96 -26.79 4.22
N ILE A 184 1.81 -26.61 5.54
CA ILE A 184 2.69 -25.78 6.37
C ILE A 184 3.65 -26.71 7.11
N PRO A 185 4.97 -26.39 7.15
CA PRO A 185 5.93 -27.18 7.90
C PRO A 185 5.51 -27.35 9.37
N SER A 186 5.50 -28.60 9.82
CA SER A 186 5.23 -28.95 11.22
C SER A 186 6.52 -29.41 11.93
N PRO A 187 6.60 -29.25 13.27
CA PRO A 187 7.75 -29.67 14.06
C PRO A 187 8.17 -31.11 13.75
N PRO A 188 9.48 -31.37 13.59
CA PRO A 188 10.62 -30.49 13.93
C PRO A 188 11.05 -29.53 12.81
N ASN A 189 10.34 -29.47 11.68
CA ASN A 189 10.69 -28.59 10.58
C ASN A 189 10.21 -27.16 10.87
N TYR A 190 11.06 -26.19 10.54
CA TYR A 190 10.73 -24.78 10.69
C TYR A 190 9.92 -24.29 9.50
N PHE A 191 8.94 -23.44 9.79
CA PHE A 191 8.33 -22.55 8.83
C PHE A 191 9.28 -21.39 8.55
N GLU A 192 9.37 -20.98 7.29
CA GLU A 192 10.11 -19.79 6.86
C GLU A 192 9.20 -18.96 5.96
N GLY A 193 9.15 -17.65 6.19
CA GLY A 193 8.36 -16.73 5.37
C GLY A 193 8.87 -15.30 5.47
N ASP A 194 8.15 -14.38 4.84
CA ASP A 194 8.44 -12.95 4.88
C ASP A 194 7.17 -12.13 5.02
N VAL A 195 7.34 -10.92 5.57
CA VAL A 195 6.27 -9.93 5.74
C VAL A 195 6.78 -8.57 5.27
N LEU A 196 5.90 -7.83 4.58
CA LEU A 196 6.13 -6.42 4.29
C LEU A 196 5.79 -5.60 5.53
N VAL A 197 6.72 -4.78 6.00
CA VAL A 197 6.53 -3.91 7.16
C VAL A 197 6.83 -2.44 6.83
N CYS A 198 6.13 -1.54 7.49
CA CYS A 198 6.34 -0.09 7.38
C CYS A 198 5.97 0.59 8.70
N ASP A 199 6.42 1.83 8.90
CA ASP A 199 6.17 2.62 10.11
C ASP A 199 5.54 4.00 9.82
N ASP A 200 5.47 4.39 8.55
CA ASP A 200 4.81 5.61 8.10
C ASP A 200 4.14 5.45 6.72
N PHE A 201 3.43 6.49 6.28
CA PHE A 201 2.75 6.50 4.98
C PHE A 201 3.75 6.35 3.82
N HIS A 202 4.93 6.94 3.92
CA HIS A 202 5.97 6.85 2.88
C HIS A 202 6.43 5.41 2.68
N GLY A 203 6.77 4.72 3.77
CA GLY A 203 7.15 3.32 3.82
C GLY A 203 6.05 2.42 3.31
N LEU A 204 4.78 2.70 3.66
CA LEU A 204 3.63 1.99 3.09
C LEU A 204 3.63 2.09 1.57
N ILE A 205 3.68 3.30 1.00
CA ILE A 205 3.71 3.47 -0.46
C ILE A 205 4.90 2.74 -1.08
N GLN A 206 6.07 2.73 -0.43
CA GLN A 206 7.23 1.99 -0.90
C GLN A 206 7.02 0.47 -0.92
N CYS A 207 6.27 -0.11 0.03
CA CYS A 207 5.94 -1.54 0.06
C CYS A 207 4.99 -1.98 -1.08
N LEU A 208 4.16 -1.08 -1.63
CA LEU A 208 3.13 -1.42 -2.61
C LEU A 208 3.68 -1.73 -4.00
N ASP A 209 3.30 -2.85 -4.62
CA ASP A 209 3.61 -3.10 -6.03
C ASP A 209 2.57 -2.45 -6.95
N ALA A 210 2.90 -1.27 -7.49
CA ALA A 210 2.02 -0.56 -8.42
C ALA A 210 1.61 -1.40 -9.63
N SER A 211 2.47 -2.30 -10.12
CA SER A 211 2.16 -3.14 -11.28
C SER A 211 1.13 -4.21 -10.94
N ALA A 212 1.26 -4.83 -9.76
CA ALA A 212 0.28 -5.79 -9.26
C ALA A 212 -1.08 -5.12 -8.99
N ILE A 213 -1.07 -3.90 -8.43
CA ILE A 213 -2.29 -3.10 -8.23
C ILE A 213 -2.95 -2.79 -9.58
N LEU A 214 -2.16 -2.40 -10.59
CA LEU A 214 -2.67 -2.10 -11.93
C LEU A 214 -3.38 -3.31 -12.54
N LEU A 215 -2.76 -4.49 -12.47
CA LEU A 215 -3.29 -5.73 -13.06
C LEU A 215 -4.53 -6.25 -12.34
N SER A 216 -4.62 -6.03 -11.02
CA SER A 216 -5.76 -6.44 -10.20
C SER A 216 -6.89 -5.41 -10.12
N ALA A 217 -6.72 -4.22 -10.70
CA ALA A 217 -7.71 -3.16 -10.67
C ALA A 217 -8.99 -3.56 -11.41
N VAL A 218 -10.11 -3.54 -10.69
CA VAL A 218 -11.44 -3.85 -11.23
C VAL A 218 -12.27 -2.59 -11.50
N ASP A 219 -11.81 -1.42 -11.07
CA ASP A 219 -12.45 -0.11 -11.18
C ASP A 219 -11.41 1.00 -11.35
N ASP A 220 -11.89 2.23 -11.55
CA ASP A 220 -11.03 3.39 -11.77
C ASP A 220 -10.30 3.80 -10.47
N VAL A 221 -10.84 3.45 -9.30
CA VAL A 221 -10.19 3.70 -8.00
C VAL A 221 -8.90 2.89 -7.88
N GLY A 222 -8.94 1.59 -8.18
CA GLY A 222 -7.75 0.74 -8.18
C GLY A 222 -6.73 1.17 -9.24
N LEU A 223 -7.21 1.62 -10.40
CA LEU A 223 -6.35 2.12 -11.47
C LEU A 223 -5.65 3.43 -11.07
N GLU A 224 -6.39 4.40 -10.54
CA GLU A 224 -5.84 5.65 -10.03
C GLU A 224 -4.83 5.38 -8.92
N ALA A 225 -5.13 4.46 -8.00
CA ALA A 225 -4.21 4.07 -6.93
C ALA A 225 -2.89 3.54 -7.47
N ALA A 226 -2.91 2.64 -8.47
CA ALA A 226 -1.71 2.13 -9.10
C ALA A 226 -0.85 3.26 -9.71
N ILE A 227 -1.48 4.20 -10.40
CA ILE A 227 -0.81 5.34 -11.03
C ILE A 227 -0.24 6.29 -9.97
N ARG A 228 -0.99 6.60 -8.90
CA ARG A 228 -0.52 7.44 -7.79
C ARG A 228 0.67 6.82 -7.08
N VAL A 229 0.64 5.53 -6.76
CA VAL A 229 1.78 4.81 -6.17
C VAL A 229 3.00 4.91 -7.10
N ALA A 230 2.83 4.66 -8.40
CA ALA A 230 3.92 4.75 -9.37
C ALA A 230 4.49 6.17 -9.49
N LEU A 231 3.63 7.20 -9.49
CA LEU A 231 4.01 8.60 -9.55
C LEU A 231 4.80 9.01 -8.31
N TYR A 232 4.30 8.66 -7.13
CA TYR A 232 4.93 8.91 -5.84
C TYR A 232 6.32 8.28 -5.78
N LYS A 233 6.44 7.00 -6.15
CA LYS A 233 7.72 6.28 -6.24
C LYS A 233 8.69 6.90 -7.25
N SER A 234 8.20 7.33 -8.41
CA SER A 234 9.02 7.98 -9.44
C SER A 234 9.61 9.32 -8.97
N ARG A 235 8.87 10.10 -8.17
CA ARG A 235 9.37 11.34 -7.57
C ARG A 235 10.48 11.06 -6.56
N ILE A 236 10.29 10.08 -5.68
CA ILE A 236 11.33 9.64 -4.73
C ILE A 236 12.60 9.21 -5.46
N ALA A 237 12.46 8.36 -6.49
CA ALA A 237 13.60 7.85 -7.26
C ALA A 237 14.39 8.97 -7.98
N ARG A 238 13.75 10.13 -8.21
CA ARG A 238 14.35 11.34 -8.76
C ARG A 238 14.75 12.37 -7.69
N SER A 239 14.76 11.99 -6.41
CA SER A 239 15.06 12.86 -5.27
C SER A 239 14.18 14.11 -5.18
N GLN A 240 12.92 13.98 -5.60
CA GLN A 240 11.89 15.00 -5.45
C GLN A 240 11.02 14.68 -4.24
N GLU A 241 10.54 15.72 -3.56
CA GLU A 241 9.57 15.58 -2.49
C GLU A 241 8.22 15.10 -3.08
N PRO A 242 7.77 13.89 -2.72
CA PRO A 242 6.56 13.33 -3.29
C PRO A 242 5.32 13.89 -2.59
N ASN A 243 4.29 14.23 -3.35
CA ASN A 243 2.97 14.59 -2.84
C ASN A 243 1.93 13.58 -3.37
N TRP A 244 1.17 12.96 -2.47
CA TRP A 244 0.13 11.98 -2.80
C TRP A 244 -1.05 12.59 -3.55
N ASP A 245 -1.40 13.83 -3.22
CA ASP A 245 -2.57 14.52 -3.77
C ASP A 245 -2.29 15.18 -5.13
N ASP A 246 -1.01 15.35 -5.48
CA ASP A 246 -0.64 15.88 -6.79
C ASP A 246 -0.62 14.78 -7.85
N THR A 247 -1.75 14.62 -8.54
CA THR A 247 -1.95 13.69 -9.66
C THR A 247 -1.60 14.28 -11.03
N ARG A 248 -1.11 15.53 -11.10
CA ARG A 248 -0.83 16.24 -12.36
C ARG A 248 -2.02 16.34 -13.32
N GLY A 249 -3.24 16.44 -12.79
CA GLY A 249 -4.43 16.58 -13.63
C GLY A 249 -4.76 15.32 -14.42
N LEU A 250 -4.44 14.15 -13.86
CA LEU A 250 -4.80 12.85 -14.42
C LEU A 250 -6.32 12.69 -14.53
N ILE A 251 -6.79 12.26 -15.69
CA ILE A 251 -8.16 11.82 -15.95
C ILE A 251 -8.10 10.41 -16.56
N ILE A 252 -8.94 9.50 -16.08
CA ILE A 252 -9.08 8.16 -16.68
C ILE A 252 -10.22 8.20 -17.70
N GLY A 253 -9.88 7.99 -18.97
CA GLY A 253 -10.87 7.89 -20.05
C GLY A 253 -11.67 6.60 -19.95
N HIS A 254 -12.93 6.65 -20.39
CA HIS A 254 -13.92 5.59 -20.18
C HIS A 254 -13.54 4.21 -20.78
N SER A 255 -12.73 4.16 -21.85
CA SER A 255 -12.26 2.90 -22.46
C SER A 255 -10.86 2.48 -22.01
N PHE A 256 -10.16 3.30 -21.21
CA PHE A 256 -8.75 3.06 -20.92
C PHE A 256 -8.54 1.75 -20.17
N ARG A 257 -9.35 1.49 -19.13
CA ARG A 257 -9.27 0.24 -18.35
C ARG A 257 -9.53 -1.00 -19.21
N GLU A 258 -10.50 -0.95 -20.12
CA GLU A 258 -10.84 -2.08 -20.99
C GLU A 258 -9.69 -2.39 -21.95
N THR A 259 -9.20 -1.39 -22.68
CA THR A 259 -8.09 -1.56 -23.63
C THR A 259 -6.78 -1.96 -22.95
N LEU A 260 -6.50 -1.45 -21.74
CA LEU A 260 -5.39 -1.89 -20.92
C LEU A 260 -5.49 -3.38 -20.59
N ARG A 261 -6.66 -3.83 -20.11
CA ARG A 261 -6.87 -5.23 -19.75
C ARG A 261 -6.71 -6.14 -20.96
N GLU A 262 -7.29 -5.79 -22.10
CA GLU A 262 -7.14 -6.53 -23.36
C GLU A 262 -5.68 -6.67 -23.77
N CYS A 263 -4.90 -5.59 -23.67
CA CYS A 263 -3.48 -5.62 -24.00
C CYS A 263 -2.64 -6.40 -22.98
N CYS A 264 -3.08 -6.54 -21.72
CA CYS A 264 -2.32 -7.22 -20.67
C CYS A 264 -2.50 -8.76 -20.65
N VAL A 265 -3.55 -9.33 -21.25
CA VAL A 265 -3.93 -10.76 -21.08
C VAL A 265 -2.79 -11.74 -21.38
N ASP A 266 -2.04 -11.50 -22.47
CA ASP A 266 -1.00 -12.42 -22.97
C ASP A 266 0.41 -11.82 -22.87
N GLN A 267 0.60 -10.80 -22.04
CA GLN A 267 1.88 -10.11 -21.93
C GLN A 267 2.75 -10.64 -20.81
N ALA A 268 4.06 -10.42 -20.93
CA ALA A 268 5.00 -10.68 -19.85
C ALA A 268 4.68 -9.79 -18.64
N ASP A 269 4.96 -10.29 -17.43
CA ASP A 269 4.71 -9.59 -16.15
C ASP A 269 5.26 -8.15 -16.11
N SER A 270 6.36 -7.90 -16.84
CA SER A 270 6.98 -6.57 -16.97
C SER A 270 6.13 -5.53 -17.74
N PHE A 271 5.10 -5.94 -18.47
CA PHE A 271 4.33 -5.03 -19.33
C PHE A 271 3.57 -3.98 -18.52
N ALA A 272 2.93 -4.36 -17.42
CA ALA A 272 2.26 -3.43 -16.51
C ALA A 272 3.21 -2.34 -16.01
N ALA A 273 4.45 -2.70 -15.67
CA ALA A 273 5.47 -1.74 -15.25
C ALA A 273 5.86 -0.76 -16.39
N LYS A 274 5.93 -1.22 -17.64
CA LYS A 274 6.17 -0.35 -18.81
C LYS A 274 5.00 0.61 -19.05
N VAL A 275 3.76 0.12 -18.93
CA VAL A 275 2.56 0.95 -19.05
C VAL A 275 2.61 2.06 -18.00
N LEU A 276 2.80 1.72 -16.71
CA LEU A 276 2.91 2.70 -15.64
C LEU A 276 4.00 3.73 -15.93
N ARG A 277 5.19 3.26 -16.34
CA ARG A 277 6.29 4.17 -16.72
C ARG A 277 5.87 5.14 -17.83
N SER A 278 5.17 4.67 -18.87
CA SER A 278 4.70 5.53 -19.96
C SER A 278 3.67 6.57 -19.49
N ILE A 279 2.79 6.21 -18.55
CA ILE A 279 1.84 7.13 -17.93
C ILE A 279 2.59 8.19 -17.12
N ILE A 280 3.52 7.77 -16.25
CA ILE A 280 4.29 8.70 -15.42
C ILE A 280 5.14 9.63 -16.27
N ASP A 281 5.81 9.12 -17.31
CA ASP A 281 6.57 9.96 -18.23
C ASP A 281 5.66 10.98 -18.95
N THR A 282 4.39 10.62 -19.21
CA THR A 282 3.40 11.54 -19.79
C THR A 282 3.01 12.63 -18.81
N LEU A 283 2.60 12.26 -17.59
CA LEU A 283 2.17 13.19 -16.55
C LEU A 283 3.28 14.17 -16.12
N GLU A 284 4.53 13.70 -16.11
CA GLU A 284 5.69 14.49 -15.66
C GLU A 284 6.49 15.12 -16.82
N GLY A 285 6.02 14.97 -18.07
CA GLY A 285 6.70 15.55 -19.25
C GLY A 285 8.11 14.98 -19.48
N LEU A 286 8.34 13.72 -19.12
CA LEU A 286 9.63 13.04 -19.26
C LEU A 286 9.73 12.30 -20.59
N ASN A 287 10.97 12.02 -21.01
CA ASN A 287 11.29 11.22 -22.19
C ASN A 287 10.46 11.61 -23.43
N MET A 288 10.40 12.90 -23.76
CA MET A 288 9.59 13.43 -24.86
C MET A 288 9.97 12.90 -26.25
N ARG A 289 11.09 12.18 -26.38
CA ARG A 289 11.50 11.51 -27.61
C ARG A 289 10.57 10.35 -28.00
N ALA A 290 9.91 9.75 -27.01
CA ALA A 290 8.93 8.68 -27.20
C ALA A 290 7.51 9.21 -27.39
N THR A 291 7.32 10.53 -27.46
CA THR A 291 6.01 11.17 -27.58
C THR A 291 5.80 11.70 -28.99
N HIS A 292 4.66 11.35 -29.56
CA HIS A 292 4.31 11.70 -30.93
C HIS A 292 2.86 12.21 -31.00
N ARG A 293 2.59 13.08 -31.97
CA ARG A 293 1.21 13.48 -32.27
C ARG A 293 0.44 12.26 -32.77
N LEU A 294 -0.73 12.00 -32.20
CA LEU A 294 -1.64 11.01 -32.77
C LEU A 294 -2.36 11.65 -33.95
N ARG A 295 -2.13 11.13 -35.15
CA ARG A 295 -2.64 11.71 -36.41
C ARG A 295 -3.96 11.07 -36.82
N THR A 296 -4.69 11.75 -37.71
CA THR A 296 -5.94 11.23 -38.29
C THR A 296 -5.72 10.02 -39.21
N GLY A 297 -4.48 9.75 -39.62
CA GLY A 297 -4.08 8.62 -40.46
C GLY A 297 -2.59 8.27 -40.32
N GLN A 298 -2.11 7.32 -41.12
CA GLN A 298 -0.73 6.80 -41.05
C GLN A 298 0.32 7.69 -41.73
N GLY A 299 -0.10 8.71 -42.47
CA GLY A 299 0.78 9.60 -43.22
C GLY A 299 1.62 10.51 -42.32
N ALA A 300 2.84 10.82 -42.75
CA ALA A 300 3.71 11.78 -42.06
C ALA A 300 3.11 13.20 -41.99
N ASN A 301 2.30 13.54 -43.00
CA ASN A 301 1.66 14.84 -43.17
C ASN A 301 0.21 14.87 -42.69
N ASP A 302 -0.33 13.75 -42.18
CA ASP A 302 -1.70 13.72 -41.68
C ASP A 302 -1.80 14.63 -40.45
N PRO A 303 -2.87 15.45 -40.35
CA PRO A 303 -3.04 16.35 -39.23
C PRO A 303 -3.14 15.58 -37.92
N GLN A 304 -2.80 16.26 -36.82
CA GLN A 304 -3.06 15.73 -35.48
C GLN A 304 -4.57 15.61 -35.27
N ARG A 305 -5.00 14.53 -34.63
CA ARG A 305 -6.39 14.35 -34.23
C ARG A 305 -6.69 15.28 -33.05
N THR A 306 -7.86 15.90 -33.07
CA THR A 306 -8.31 16.87 -32.07
C THR A 306 -9.76 16.56 -31.65
N ARG A 307 -10.09 16.80 -30.38
CA ARG A 307 -11.45 16.74 -29.83
C ARG A 307 -11.77 18.12 -29.26
N GLY A 308 -12.48 18.95 -30.02
CA GLY A 308 -12.61 20.38 -29.68
C GLY A 308 -11.25 21.06 -29.65
N LEU A 309 -10.82 21.54 -28.48
CA LEU A 309 -9.50 22.15 -28.25
C LEU A 309 -8.45 21.17 -27.69
N ASP A 310 -8.86 19.94 -27.39
CA ASP A 310 -7.98 18.89 -26.90
C ASP A 310 -7.17 18.30 -28.06
N ASN A 311 -5.92 17.93 -27.77
CA ASN A 311 -4.99 17.39 -28.75
C ASN A 311 -4.67 15.92 -28.45
N ALA A 312 -4.80 15.05 -29.43
CA ALA A 312 -4.49 13.63 -29.27
C ALA A 312 -2.99 13.37 -29.39
N TRP A 313 -2.44 12.61 -28.45
CA TRP A 313 -1.05 12.21 -28.42
C TRP A 313 -0.94 10.70 -28.31
N ARG A 314 0.20 10.18 -28.76
CA ARG A 314 0.61 8.80 -28.53
C ARG A 314 2.00 8.76 -27.94
N ARG A 315 2.25 7.83 -27.04
CA ARG A 315 3.55 7.56 -26.46
C ARG A 315 3.91 6.10 -26.59
N ASP A 316 5.15 5.82 -26.96
CA ASP A 316 5.67 4.46 -27.04
C ASP A 316 5.72 3.84 -25.63
N ILE A 317 5.07 2.69 -25.45
CA ILE A 317 5.21 1.84 -24.25
C ILE A 317 6.37 0.88 -24.47
N ASP A 318 6.38 0.26 -25.64
CA ASP A 318 7.50 -0.46 -26.21
C ASP A 318 7.40 -0.48 -27.75
N TYR A 319 8.03 -1.46 -28.40
CA TYR A 319 8.01 -1.56 -29.86
C TYR A 319 6.62 -1.93 -30.42
N GLU A 320 5.80 -2.62 -29.64
CA GLU A 320 4.52 -3.18 -30.09
C GLU A 320 3.32 -2.37 -29.61
N TYR A 321 3.43 -1.65 -28.49
CA TYR A 321 2.31 -0.97 -27.86
C TYR A 321 2.53 0.53 -27.66
N HIS A 322 1.43 1.28 -27.75
CA HIS A 322 1.35 2.72 -27.53
C HIS A 322 0.30 3.06 -26.48
N LEU A 323 0.59 4.10 -25.70
CA LEU A 323 -0.38 4.80 -24.86
C LEU A 323 -0.96 5.97 -25.67
N HIS A 324 -2.26 5.96 -25.93
CA HIS A 324 -2.98 7.07 -26.52
C HIS A 324 -3.65 7.90 -25.43
N TYR A 325 -3.50 9.22 -25.50
CA TYR A 325 -4.05 10.14 -24.49
C TYR A 325 -4.43 11.48 -25.11
N TRP A 326 -5.36 12.18 -24.46
CA TRP A 326 -5.72 13.55 -24.78
C TRP A 326 -4.95 14.50 -23.85
N GLN A 327 -4.38 15.54 -24.44
CA GLN A 327 -3.98 16.73 -23.69
C GLN A 327 -5.13 17.73 -23.79
N CYS A 328 -5.80 17.93 -22.66
CA CYS A 328 -6.97 18.79 -22.56
C CYS A 328 -6.58 20.27 -22.62
N GLU A 329 -7.54 21.14 -22.99
CA GLU A 329 -7.31 22.59 -23.06
C GLU A 329 -6.77 23.18 -21.76
N ASP A 330 -7.24 22.70 -20.62
CA ASP A 330 -6.84 23.13 -19.27
C ASP A 330 -5.48 22.58 -18.82
N GLY A 331 -4.83 21.76 -19.66
CA GLY A 331 -3.55 21.14 -19.38
C GLY A 331 -3.63 19.77 -18.70
N ASN A 332 -4.83 19.28 -18.39
CA ASN A 332 -5.04 17.93 -17.86
C ASN A 332 -4.68 16.86 -18.90
N ILE A 333 -4.38 15.65 -18.41
CA ILE A 333 -4.04 14.49 -19.23
C ILE A 333 -5.11 13.43 -19.05
N GLU A 334 -5.86 13.16 -20.10
CA GLU A 334 -6.85 12.08 -20.12
C GLU A 334 -6.27 10.86 -20.82
N LEU A 335 -6.09 9.77 -20.06
CA LEU A 335 -5.66 8.49 -20.60
C LEU A 335 -6.79 7.89 -21.44
N GLY A 336 -6.56 7.71 -22.75
CA GLY A 336 -7.58 7.26 -23.68
C GLY A 336 -7.58 5.75 -23.87
N SER A 337 -6.45 5.18 -24.31
CA SER A 337 -6.34 3.74 -24.55
C SER A 337 -4.89 3.24 -24.58
N VAL A 338 -4.71 1.94 -24.34
CA VAL A 338 -3.49 1.20 -24.70
C VAL A 338 -3.77 0.40 -25.96
N VAL A 339 -2.92 0.55 -26.98
CA VAL A 339 -3.18 -0.04 -28.30
C VAL A 339 -1.93 -0.58 -28.95
N VAL A 340 -2.09 -1.46 -29.95
CA VAL A 340 -0.99 -1.95 -30.79
C VAL A 340 -0.47 -0.87 -31.74
N HIS A 341 0.79 -0.98 -32.15
CA HIS A 341 1.55 0.07 -32.86
C HIS A 341 0.86 0.70 -34.08
N LYS A 342 0.02 -0.06 -34.79
CA LYS A 342 -0.63 0.38 -36.03
C LYS A 342 -1.98 1.05 -35.82
N ASP A 343 -2.52 0.99 -34.60
CA ASP A 343 -3.77 1.64 -34.27
C ASP A 343 -3.57 3.16 -34.22
N MET A 344 -4.46 3.90 -34.89
CA MET A 344 -4.46 5.36 -34.94
C MET A 344 -5.79 5.92 -34.38
N THR A 345 -6.55 5.09 -33.69
CA THR A 345 -7.82 5.42 -33.03
C THR A 345 -7.59 5.77 -31.58
N ILE A 346 -8.46 6.61 -31.03
CA ILE A 346 -8.52 6.96 -29.61
C ILE A 346 -10.00 7.19 -29.29
N PRO A 347 -10.50 6.71 -28.16
CA PRO A 347 -11.85 7.00 -27.70
C PRO A 347 -12.10 8.51 -27.60
N GLU A 348 -13.32 8.95 -27.94
CA GLU A 348 -13.74 10.35 -27.82
C GLU A 348 -14.36 10.66 -26.46
#